data_AF-A0A352UKV2-F1
#
_entry.id   AF-A0A352UKV2-F1
#
_cell.length_a   1.000
_cell.length_b   1.000
_cell.length_c   1.000
_cell.angle_alpha   90.00
_cell.angle_beta   90.00
_cell.angle_gamma   90.00
#
_symmetry.space_group_name_H-M   'P 1'
#
loop_
_entity.id
_entity.type
_entity.pdbx_description
1 polymer ?
#
loop_
_entity_poly.entity_id
_entity_poly.type
_entity_poly.pdbx_seq_one_letter_code
_entity_poly.pdbx_strand_id
1 'polypeptide(L)'
;MLAELNIENIAVIENADITLVPGLNVLTGETGAGKSIVIDALGAILGGRTSRDLVRTGADKAAVTAVFTSDGTEGWFEENEIELEDNVVIRRRISADGKSSAVVNGVPVAAGTLRSLGALLLDIHGQNDGRQLMDEGRHREYLDGFAGVEADLAAYRKRYETYTAMLSDIHALDMDELEKRRLEESLRYRIAELEAADLKAGEQDELSARRELLRNAGKLTEALDASYDALYGARGSAAEQVGDAAVTAERAAALVPELNGVVVQIDEARHLIEDAAERLRDFRESLDFSPEEYDALETRLALIRRLGKKFGTDEAGLIALLAQSKRELEALEYAEERRAGLEAELAEYQKQTRAAAEAISAKRKEAAAVLQKRIEEGLKELNMPSVRFEAEILPVGGEPGFDGSGCDEVRFLMSANAGEAPGRISRIASGGELARIMLVMKDVLSERDAV
;
A
#
# COMPACT_ATOMS: atom_id res chain seq x y z
N MET A 1 13.10 -29.72 -24.38
CA MET A 1 13.54 -30.07 -25.76
C MET A 1 12.38 -30.66 -26.56
N LEU A 2 12.20 -30.31 -27.84
CA LEU A 2 11.22 -30.95 -28.73
C LEU A 2 11.68 -32.36 -29.15
N ALA A 3 10.90 -33.39 -28.81
CA ALA A 3 11.19 -34.79 -29.11
C ALA A 3 10.45 -35.28 -30.36
N GLU A 4 9.17 -34.95 -30.49
CA GLU A 4 8.32 -35.41 -31.59
C GLU A 4 7.40 -34.30 -32.10
N LEU A 5 7.19 -34.27 -33.42
CA LEU A 5 6.25 -33.38 -34.09
C LEU A 5 5.42 -34.19 -35.10
N ASN A 6 4.13 -34.32 -34.82
CA ASN A 6 3.13 -34.91 -35.71
C ASN A 6 2.31 -33.80 -36.37
N ILE A 7 2.22 -33.83 -37.70
CA ILE A 7 1.51 -32.85 -38.52
C ILE A 7 0.44 -33.57 -39.35
N GLU A 8 -0.82 -33.17 -39.20
CA GLU A 8 -1.96 -33.70 -39.97
C GLU A 8 -2.63 -32.57 -40.77
N ASN A 9 -2.74 -32.75 -42.09
CA ASN A 9 -3.47 -31.88 -43.02
C ASN A 9 -3.04 -30.39 -43.01
N ILE A 10 -1.75 -30.10 -42.93
CA ILE A 10 -1.22 -28.73 -43.02
C ILE A 10 -0.62 -28.46 -44.40
N ALA A 11 -1.11 -27.43 -45.08
CA ALA A 11 -0.67 -27.00 -46.40
C ALA A 11 -0.63 -28.18 -47.40
N VAL A 12 0.56 -28.64 -47.81
CA VAL A 12 0.74 -29.79 -48.71
C VAL A 12 1.09 -31.10 -47.98
N ILE A 13 1.14 -31.11 -46.65
CA ILE A 13 1.36 -32.30 -45.83
C ILE A 13 0.00 -32.91 -45.45
N GLU A 14 -0.20 -34.19 -45.77
CA GLU A 14 -1.36 -34.95 -45.33
C GLU A 14 -1.12 -35.55 -43.94
N ASN A 15 0.02 -36.21 -43.78
CA ASN A 15 0.52 -36.68 -42.49
C ASN A 15 2.05 -36.65 -42.51
N ALA A 16 2.67 -36.18 -41.43
CA ALA A 16 4.11 -36.28 -41.20
C ALA A 16 4.40 -36.50 -39.72
N ASP A 17 5.24 -37.48 -39.43
CA ASP A 17 5.80 -37.76 -38.12
C ASP A 17 7.30 -37.46 -38.13
N ILE A 18 7.74 -36.53 -37.28
CA ILE A 18 9.12 -36.08 -37.22
C ILE A 18 9.64 -36.32 -35.81
N THR A 19 10.63 -37.20 -35.68
CA THR A 19 11.36 -37.43 -34.42
C THR A 19 12.66 -36.65 -34.45
N LEU A 20 12.93 -35.89 -33.38
CA LEU A 20 14.11 -35.03 -33.22
C LEU A 20 15.02 -35.60 -32.13
N VAL A 21 16.32 -35.44 -32.32
CA VAL A 21 17.34 -35.91 -31.36
C VAL A 21 18.08 -34.72 -30.73
N PRO A 22 18.71 -34.89 -29.55
CA PRO A 22 19.47 -33.80 -28.94
C PRO A 22 20.60 -33.30 -29.86
N GLY A 23 20.82 -31.99 -29.88
CA GLY A 23 21.85 -31.35 -30.70
C GLY A 23 21.34 -30.82 -32.05
N LEU A 24 22.16 -30.96 -33.09
CA LEU A 24 21.89 -30.37 -34.41
C LEU A 24 21.03 -31.28 -35.28
N ASN A 25 19.80 -30.86 -35.57
CA ASN A 25 18.91 -31.50 -36.53
C ASN A 25 18.87 -30.69 -37.82
N VAL A 26 19.18 -31.32 -38.96
CA VAL A 26 19.23 -30.63 -40.27
C VAL A 26 18.11 -31.18 -41.17
N LEU A 27 17.15 -30.32 -41.51
CA LEU A 27 16.10 -30.64 -42.48
C LEU A 27 16.50 -30.17 -43.88
N THR A 28 16.61 -31.11 -44.83
CA THR A 28 16.95 -30.86 -46.23
C THR A 28 15.84 -31.30 -47.18
N GLY A 29 15.75 -30.74 -48.38
CA GLY A 29 14.78 -31.13 -49.40
C GLY A 29 14.98 -30.40 -50.73
N GLU A 30 14.17 -30.74 -51.73
CA GLU A 30 14.28 -30.21 -53.10
C GLU A 30 13.68 -28.80 -53.26
N THR A 31 12.69 -28.44 -52.42
CA THR A 31 12.06 -27.11 -52.39
C THR A 31 12.01 -26.57 -50.96
N GLY A 32 12.06 -25.24 -50.80
CA GLY A 32 11.97 -24.57 -49.50
C GLY A 32 10.59 -24.67 -48.81
N ALA A 33 9.57 -25.17 -49.51
CA ALA A 33 8.21 -25.25 -49.01
C ALA A 33 8.07 -26.17 -47.79
N GLY A 34 8.73 -27.33 -47.79
CA GLY A 34 8.66 -28.28 -46.67
C GLY A 34 9.19 -27.70 -45.36
N LYS A 35 10.31 -26.97 -45.42
CA LYS A 35 10.89 -26.28 -44.25
C LYS A 35 9.93 -25.22 -43.71
N SER A 36 9.37 -24.39 -44.58
CA SER A 36 8.43 -23.34 -44.16
C SER A 36 7.19 -23.94 -43.49
N ILE A 37 6.66 -25.05 -44.00
CA ILE A 37 5.48 -25.71 -43.41
C ILE A 37 5.78 -26.26 -42.01
N VAL A 38 6.97 -26.82 -41.79
CA VAL A 38 7.39 -27.27 -40.45
C VAL A 38 7.50 -26.08 -39.49
N ILE A 39 8.08 -24.95 -39.94
CA ILE A 39 8.15 -23.72 -39.14
C ILE A 39 6.75 -23.18 -38.82
N ASP A 40 5.84 -23.16 -39.79
CA ASP A 40 4.47 -22.71 -39.59
C ASP A 40 3.71 -23.62 -38.61
N ALA A 41 3.92 -24.94 -38.67
CA ALA A 41 3.35 -25.90 -37.74
C ALA A 41 3.88 -25.70 -36.31
N LEU A 42 5.19 -25.45 -36.16
CA LEU A 42 5.78 -25.11 -34.87
C LEU A 42 5.25 -23.77 -34.35
N GLY A 43 5.12 -22.75 -35.21
CA GLY A 43 4.50 -21.47 -34.84
C GLY A 43 3.05 -21.63 -34.34
N ALA A 44 2.30 -22.57 -34.90
CA ALA A 44 0.95 -22.90 -34.42
C ALA A 44 0.96 -23.58 -33.04
N ILE A 45 1.93 -24.44 -32.76
CA ILE A 45 2.14 -25.08 -31.44
C ILE A 45 2.50 -24.05 -30.37
N LEU A 46 3.27 -23.00 -30.71
CA LEU A 46 3.66 -21.95 -29.77
C LEU A 46 2.59 -20.87 -29.53
N GLY A 47 1.35 -21.08 -30.00
CA GLY A 47 0.27 -20.12 -29.81
C GLY A 47 0.31 -18.90 -30.74
N GLY A 48 1.08 -18.99 -31.83
CA GLY A 48 1.06 -18.02 -32.92
C GLY A 48 -0.31 -17.88 -33.58
N ARG A 49 -0.50 -16.80 -34.35
CA ARG A 49 -1.75 -16.61 -35.12
C ARG A 49 -1.82 -17.64 -36.24
N THR A 50 -2.86 -18.47 -36.21
CA THR A 50 -3.13 -19.48 -37.23
C THR A 50 -4.17 -18.96 -38.24
N SER A 51 -3.87 -19.05 -39.55
CA SER A 51 -4.83 -18.77 -40.63
C SER A 51 -5.52 -20.06 -41.08
N ARG A 52 -6.73 -19.93 -41.65
CA ARG A 52 -7.40 -21.03 -42.38
C ARG A 52 -6.57 -21.51 -43.57
N ASP A 53 -5.68 -20.67 -44.10
CA ASP A 53 -4.81 -21.00 -45.24
C ASP A 53 -3.76 -22.07 -44.89
N LEU A 54 -3.57 -22.36 -43.61
CA LEU A 54 -2.75 -23.48 -43.14
C LEU A 54 -3.45 -24.83 -43.34
N VAL A 55 -4.79 -24.86 -43.44
CA VAL A 55 -5.53 -26.11 -43.62
C VAL A 55 -5.37 -26.58 -45.06
N ARG A 56 -4.94 -27.84 -45.24
CA ARG A 56 -4.78 -28.47 -46.56
C ARG A 56 -6.07 -28.35 -47.39
N THR A 57 -5.93 -27.99 -48.66
CA THR A 57 -7.05 -27.91 -49.60
C THR A 57 -7.80 -29.25 -49.66
N GLY A 58 -9.10 -29.22 -49.36
CA GLY A 58 -9.96 -30.42 -49.34
C GLY A 58 -10.08 -31.11 -47.98
N ALA A 59 -9.41 -30.62 -46.93
CA ALA A 59 -9.57 -31.11 -45.56
C ALA A 59 -10.46 -30.18 -44.72
N ASP A 60 -11.29 -30.77 -43.85
CA ASP A 60 -12.16 -30.00 -42.94
C ASP A 60 -11.39 -29.40 -41.74
N LYS A 61 -10.26 -30.03 -41.39
CA LYS A 61 -9.44 -29.70 -40.20
C LYS A 61 -7.98 -30.09 -40.39
N ALA A 62 -7.11 -29.35 -39.73
CA ALA A 62 -5.70 -29.63 -39.55
C ALA A 62 -5.35 -29.79 -38.07
N ALA A 63 -4.30 -30.55 -37.76
CA ALA A 63 -3.78 -30.70 -36.42
C ALA A 63 -2.25 -30.73 -36.40
N VAL A 64 -1.68 -30.20 -35.32
CA VAL A 64 -0.27 -30.40 -34.96
C VAL A 64 -0.22 -30.91 -33.54
N THR A 65 0.60 -31.93 -33.31
CA THR A 65 0.92 -32.42 -31.97
C THR A 65 2.42 -32.36 -31.78
N ALA A 66 2.88 -31.81 -30.67
CA ALA A 66 4.29 -31.73 -30.33
C ALA A 66 4.51 -32.27 -28.91
N VAL A 67 5.61 -33.01 -28.73
CA VAL A 67 6.01 -33.58 -27.45
C VAL A 67 7.34 -32.95 -27.05
N PHE A 68 7.39 -32.32 -25.88
CA PHE A 68 8.59 -31.71 -25.32
C PHE A 68 8.98 -32.37 -24.00
N THR A 69 10.27 -32.32 -23.64
CA THR A 69 10.71 -32.54 -22.25
C THR A 69 10.20 -31.41 -21.35
N SER A 70 9.93 -31.72 -20.08
CA SER A 70 9.32 -30.82 -19.10
C SER A 70 10.25 -29.77 -18.51
N ASP A 71 11.56 -29.87 -18.75
CA ASP A 71 12.59 -29.05 -18.10
C ASP A 71 12.32 -27.55 -18.27
N GLY A 72 12.24 -26.81 -17.15
CA GLY A 72 12.08 -25.34 -17.16
C GLY A 72 10.65 -24.85 -17.36
N THR A 73 9.65 -25.73 -17.24
CA THR A 73 8.22 -25.37 -17.36
C THR A 73 7.43 -25.50 -16.06
N GLU A 74 8.06 -25.93 -14.97
CA GLU A 74 7.43 -26.28 -13.70
C GLU A 74 6.55 -25.16 -13.16
N GLY A 75 7.08 -23.93 -13.09
CA GLY A 75 6.34 -22.77 -12.60
C GLY A 75 5.12 -22.42 -13.45
N TRP A 76 5.19 -22.63 -14.77
CA TRP A 76 4.05 -22.37 -15.63
C TRP A 76 2.91 -23.38 -15.38
N PHE A 77 3.24 -24.65 -15.17
CA PHE A 77 2.25 -25.68 -14.85
C PHE A 77 1.60 -25.45 -13.49
N GLU A 78 2.39 -25.06 -12.49
CA GLU A 78 1.90 -24.69 -11.16
C GLU A 78 0.94 -23.48 -11.21
N GLU A 79 1.32 -22.41 -11.91
CA GLU A 79 0.50 -21.20 -12.06
C GLU A 79 -0.82 -21.44 -12.79
N ASN A 80 -0.86 -22.41 -13.72
CA ASN A 80 -2.04 -22.69 -14.54
C ASN A 80 -2.86 -23.89 -14.03
N GLU A 81 -2.51 -24.46 -12.87
CA GLU A 81 -3.19 -25.61 -12.24
C GLU A 81 -3.29 -26.83 -13.17
N ILE A 82 -2.25 -27.08 -13.98
CA ILE A 82 -2.17 -28.25 -14.87
C ILE A 82 -1.16 -29.24 -14.28
N GLU A 83 -1.51 -30.54 -14.27
CA GLU A 83 -0.59 -31.59 -13.84
C GLU A 83 0.57 -31.74 -14.82
N LEU A 84 1.80 -31.57 -14.32
CA LEU A 84 3.01 -31.79 -15.09
C LEU A 84 3.32 -33.28 -15.13
N GLU A 85 3.28 -33.85 -16.32
CA GLU A 85 3.74 -35.22 -16.60
C GLU A 85 5.22 -35.21 -17.01
N ASP A 86 5.82 -36.39 -17.21
CA ASP A 86 7.21 -36.53 -17.68
C ASP A 86 7.50 -35.78 -18.99
N ASN A 87 6.46 -35.55 -19.81
CA ASN A 87 6.55 -34.78 -21.05
C ASN A 87 5.43 -33.75 -21.12
N VAL A 88 5.69 -32.68 -21.86
CA VAL A 88 4.73 -31.64 -22.22
C VAL A 88 4.18 -31.95 -23.61
N VAL A 89 2.93 -32.37 -23.67
CA VAL A 89 2.24 -32.70 -24.92
C VAL A 89 1.29 -31.57 -25.30
N ILE A 90 1.60 -30.90 -26.41
CA ILE A 90 0.80 -29.80 -26.94
C ILE A 90 0.11 -30.26 -28.22
N ARG A 91 -1.22 -30.12 -28.27
CA ARG A 91 -2.00 -30.36 -29.50
C ARG A 91 -2.75 -29.11 -29.91
N ARG A 92 -2.53 -28.65 -31.13
CA ARG A 92 -3.26 -27.56 -31.78
C ARG A 92 -4.16 -28.12 -32.88
N ARG A 93 -5.43 -27.74 -32.90
CA ARG A 93 -6.36 -28.04 -34.01
C ARG A 93 -6.83 -26.75 -34.66
N ILE A 94 -6.95 -26.76 -35.98
CA ILE A 94 -7.39 -25.62 -36.80
C ILE A 94 -8.46 -26.15 -37.77
N SER A 95 -9.65 -25.57 -37.75
CA SER A 95 -10.71 -25.93 -38.71
C SER A 95 -10.70 -25.01 -39.92
N ALA A 96 -11.24 -25.48 -41.04
CA ALA A 96 -11.34 -24.71 -42.28
C ALA A 96 -12.18 -23.42 -42.14
N ASP A 97 -13.05 -23.33 -41.12
CA ASP A 97 -13.81 -22.12 -40.75
C ASP A 97 -12.97 -21.08 -39.97
N GLY A 98 -11.69 -21.36 -39.70
CA GLY A 98 -10.76 -20.47 -39.03
C GLY A 98 -10.76 -20.56 -37.51
N LYS A 99 -11.59 -21.41 -36.90
CA LYS A 99 -11.52 -21.67 -35.45
C LYS A 99 -10.29 -22.50 -35.13
N SER A 100 -9.71 -22.24 -33.97
CA SER A 100 -8.58 -23.03 -33.46
C SER A 100 -8.73 -23.30 -31.97
N SER A 101 -8.25 -24.47 -31.55
CA SER A 101 -8.20 -24.88 -30.15
C SER A 101 -6.84 -25.47 -29.82
N ALA A 102 -6.42 -25.32 -28.56
CA ALA A 102 -5.20 -25.90 -28.05
C ALA A 102 -5.48 -26.70 -26.79
N VAL A 103 -4.70 -27.77 -26.62
CA VAL A 103 -4.72 -28.65 -25.47
C VAL A 103 -3.27 -28.87 -25.04
N VAL A 104 -3.00 -28.76 -23.75
CA VAL A 104 -1.70 -29.05 -23.11
C VAL A 104 -1.96 -30.14 -22.06
N ASN A 105 -1.26 -31.27 -22.14
CA ASN A 105 -1.44 -32.44 -21.25
C ASN A 105 -2.93 -32.80 -21.01
N GLY A 106 -3.71 -32.83 -22.10
CA GLY A 106 -5.15 -33.16 -22.04
C GLY A 106 -6.07 -32.01 -21.61
N VAL A 107 -5.54 -30.89 -21.12
CA VAL A 107 -6.32 -29.72 -20.65
C VAL A 107 -6.44 -28.66 -21.74
N PRO A 108 -7.65 -28.19 -22.10
CA PRO A 108 -7.82 -27.08 -23.05
C PRO A 108 -7.26 -25.76 -22.51
N VAL A 109 -6.45 -25.06 -23.31
CA VAL A 109 -5.83 -23.77 -22.93
C VAL A 109 -6.16 -22.63 -23.90
N ALA A 110 -6.23 -21.41 -23.36
CA ALA A 110 -6.40 -20.21 -24.16
C ALA A 110 -5.13 -19.89 -24.97
N ALA A 111 -5.28 -19.17 -26.09
CA ALA A 111 -4.14 -18.84 -26.96
C ALA A 111 -3.09 -17.94 -26.28
N GLY A 112 -3.47 -17.12 -25.30
CA GLY A 112 -2.52 -16.31 -24.53
C GLY A 112 -1.66 -17.17 -23.60
N THR A 113 -2.30 -18.07 -22.86
CA THR A 113 -1.68 -19.07 -21.99
C THR A 113 -0.74 -19.98 -22.78
N LEU A 114 -1.17 -20.46 -23.95
CA LEU A 114 -0.29 -21.25 -24.82
C LEU A 114 0.95 -20.47 -25.28
N ARG A 115 0.82 -19.16 -25.54
CA ARG A 115 1.97 -18.32 -25.93
C ARG A 115 3.00 -18.18 -24.81
N SER A 116 2.57 -18.04 -23.56
CA SER A 116 3.51 -17.97 -22.44
C SER A 116 4.27 -19.28 -22.25
N LEU A 117 3.62 -20.43 -22.44
CA LEU A 117 4.30 -21.74 -22.43
C LEU A 117 5.26 -21.88 -23.62
N GLY A 118 4.81 -21.51 -24.82
CA GLY A 118 5.62 -21.60 -26.03
C GLY A 118 6.94 -20.85 -25.93
N ALA A 119 6.94 -19.68 -25.28
CA ALA A 119 8.14 -18.88 -25.05
C ALA A 119 9.18 -19.56 -24.14
N LEU A 120 8.78 -20.52 -23.32
CA LEU A 120 9.69 -21.32 -22.47
C LEU A 120 10.25 -22.54 -23.23
N LEU A 121 9.50 -23.08 -24.19
CA LEU A 121 9.77 -24.38 -24.80
C LEU A 121 10.61 -24.33 -26.09
N LEU A 122 10.36 -23.35 -26.95
CA LEU A 122 10.97 -23.29 -28.29
C LEU A 122 11.12 -21.85 -28.77
N ASP A 123 12.24 -21.57 -29.43
CA ASP A 123 12.56 -20.25 -30.01
C ASP A 123 12.87 -20.41 -31.51
N ILE A 124 12.12 -19.74 -32.39
CA ILE A 124 11.98 -20.13 -33.82
C ILE A 124 12.88 -19.39 -34.82
N HIS A 125 13.50 -18.24 -34.60
CA HIS A 125 14.43 -17.60 -35.57
C HIS A 125 13.98 -17.61 -37.07
N GLY A 126 12.97 -16.80 -37.39
CA GLY A 126 12.50 -16.52 -38.76
C GLY A 126 12.27 -15.03 -39.00
N GLN A 127 11.48 -14.68 -40.04
CA GLN A 127 11.18 -13.27 -40.39
C GLN A 127 10.50 -12.45 -39.26
N ASN A 128 10.03 -13.08 -38.16
CA ASN A 128 9.25 -12.44 -37.10
C ASN A 128 9.86 -12.48 -35.68
N ASP A 129 10.99 -13.17 -35.44
CA ASP A 129 11.46 -13.52 -34.08
C ASP A 129 12.51 -12.59 -33.45
N GLY A 130 13.15 -11.70 -34.23
CA GLY A 130 14.14 -10.78 -33.68
C GLY A 130 13.58 -9.73 -32.69
N ARG A 131 12.30 -9.78 -32.31
CA ARG A 131 11.63 -8.75 -31.52
C ARG A 131 12.19 -8.54 -30.11
N GLN A 132 12.64 -9.59 -29.40
CA GLN A 132 13.15 -9.43 -28.03
C GLN A 132 14.56 -8.83 -27.97
N LEU A 133 15.45 -9.20 -28.89
CA LEU A 133 16.79 -8.58 -29.02
C LEU A 133 16.72 -7.20 -29.70
N MET A 134 15.63 -6.92 -30.44
CA MET A 134 15.32 -5.58 -30.94
C MET A 134 14.60 -4.68 -29.93
N ASP A 135 14.18 -5.22 -28.80
CA ASP A 135 13.57 -4.42 -27.74
C ASP A 135 14.68 -3.64 -27.03
N GLU A 136 14.75 -2.34 -27.33
CA GLU A 136 15.67 -1.39 -26.72
C GLU A 136 15.54 -1.38 -25.18
N GLY A 137 14.36 -1.71 -24.64
CA GLY A 137 14.13 -1.81 -23.20
C GLY A 137 14.94 -2.93 -22.52
N ARG A 138 15.36 -3.95 -23.29
CA ARG A 138 16.10 -5.11 -22.78
C ARG A 138 17.60 -5.06 -23.03
N HIS A 139 18.09 -4.12 -23.85
CA HIS A 139 19.52 -4.00 -24.19
C HIS A 139 20.42 -3.85 -22.96
N ARG A 140 19.95 -3.08 -21.98
CA ARG A 140 20.65 -2.94 -20.70
C ARG A 140 20.73 -4.27 -19.95
N GLU A 141 19.64 -5.04 -19.90
CA GLU A 141 19.62 -6.33 -19.20
C GLU A 141 20.59 -7.33 -19.86
N TYR A 142 20.64 -7.37 -21.19
CA TYR A 142 21.61 -8.21 -21.90
C TYR A 142 23.05 -7.78 -21.63
N LEU A 143 23.33 -6.47 -21.62
CA LEU A 143 24.66 -5.98 -21.30
C LEU A 143 25.02 -6.25 -19.82
N ASP A 144 24.06 -6.11 -18.91
CA ASP A 144 24.26 -6.35 -17.49
C ASP A 144 24.57 -7.83 -17.22
N GLY A 145 23.80 -8.74 -17.84
CA GLY A 145 24.06 -10.19 -17.90
C GLY A 145 25.46 -10.50 -18.40
N PHE A 146 25.81 -9.91 -19.54
CA PHE A 146 27.13 -10.07 -20.12
C PHE A 146 28.24 -9.47 -19.24
N ALA A 147 27.97 -8.40 -18.50
CA ALA A 147 28.92 -7.72 -17.61
C ALA A 147 29.05 -8.40 -16.23
N GLY A 148 28.05 -9.18 -15.81
CA GLY A 148 28.01 -9.83 -14.50
C GLY A 148 27.86 -8.80 -13.36
N VAL A 149 27.01 -7.79 -13.56
CA VAL A 149 26.80 -6.68 -12.61
C VAL A 149 25.55 -6.84 -11.74
N GLU A 150 24.89 -7.99 -11.75
CA GLU A 150 23.61 -8.24 -11.07
C GLU A 150 23.70 -7.96 -9.56
N ALA A 151 24.79 -8.43 -8.93
CA ALA A 151 25.00 -8.22 -7.50
C ALA A 151 25.23 -6.73 -7.16
N ASP A 152 26.01 -6.02 -7.98
CA ASP A 152 26.24 -4.58 -7.80
C ASP A 152 24.96 -3.79 -8.05
N LEU A 153 24.19 -4.16 -9.06
CA LEU A 153 22.91 -3.54 -9.40
C LEU A 153 21.86 -3.77 -8.30
N ALA A 154 21.82 -4.96 -7.70
CA ALA A 154 20.96 -5.25 -6.56
C ALA A 154 21.34 -4.41 -5.33
N ALA A 155 22.64 -4.26 -5.05
CA ALA A 155 23.11 -3.39 -3.98
C ALA A 155 22.82 -1.90 -4.26
N TYR A 156 22.98 -1.48 -5.51
CA TYR A 156 22.64 -0.13 -5.97
C TYR A 156 21.15 0.17 -5.83
N ARG A 157 20.27 -0.75 -6.23
CA ARG A 157 18.81 -0.57 -6.11
C ARG A 157 18.35 -0.30 -4.69
N LYS A 158 18.88 -1.03 -3.71
CA LYS A 158 18.60 -0.78 -2.27
C LYS A 158 19.01 0.63 -1.84
N ARG A 159 20.13 1.13 -2.36
CA ARG A 159 20.57 2.52 -2.11
C ARG A 159 19.62 3.50 -2.79
N TYR A 160 19.30 3.29 -4.06
CA TYR A 160 18.37 4.14 -4.78
C TYR A 160 16.99 4.23 -4.09
N GLU A 161 16.45 3.11 -3.59
CA GLU A 161 15.23 3.08 -2.79
C GLU A 161 15.33 3.96 -1.54
N THR A 162 16.44 3.85 -0.80
CA THR A 162 16.70 4.70 0.38
C THR A 162 16.80 6.18 0.01
N TYR A 163 17.49 6.50 -1.08
CA TYR A 163 17.57 7.87 -1.62
C TYR A 163 16.18 8.43 -1.97
N THR A 164 15.33 7.64 -2.63
CA THR A 164 13.96 8.05 -2.98
C THR A 164 13.07 8.20 -1.75
N ALA A 165 13.26 7.38 -0.71
CA ALA A 165 12.54 7.52 0.55
C ALA A 165 12.92 8.82 1.27
N MET A 166 14.21 9.16 1.34
CA MET A 166 14.69 10.42 1.92
C MET A 166 14.15 11.65 1.16
N LEU A 167 14.09 11.60 -0.18
CA LEU A 167 13.44 12.64 -0.98
C LEU A 167 11.96 12.80 -0.63
N SER A 168 11.24 11.68 -0.48
CA SER A 168 9.84 11.69 -0.07
C SER A 168 9.65 12.28 1.32
N ASP A 169 10.54 11.97 2.26
CA ASP A 169 10.50 12.49 3.63
C ASP A 169 10.73 14.01 3.65
N ILE A 170 11.67 14.51 2.85
CA ILE A 170 11.90 15.96 2.70
C ILE A 170 10.70 16.65 2.08
N HIS A 171 10.11 16.06 1.03
CA HIS A 171 8.92 16.62 0.38
C HIS A 171 7.67 16.57 1.28
N ALA A 172 7.57 15.57 2.18
CA ALA A 172 6.51 15.51 3.17
C ALA A 172 6.61 16.62 4.24
N LEU A 173 7.79 17.21 4.43
CA LEU A 173 8.00 18.38 5.27
C LEU A 173 7.71 19.69 4.55
N ASP A 174 7.44 19.65 3.24
CA ASP A 174 7.13 20.84 2.44
C ASP A 174 5.66 21.21 2.66
N MET A 175 5.42 22.09 3.63
CA MET A 175 4.14 22.75 3.86
C MET A 175 4.21 24.18 3.37
N ASP A 176 3.10 24.68 2.81
CA ASP A 176 2.98 26.09 2.49
C ASP A 176 3.16 26.94 3.76
N GLU A 177 4.00 27.98 3.68
CA GLU A 177 4.38 28.83 4.81
C GLU A 177 3.18 29.55 5.46
N LEU A 178 2.10 29.78 4.70
CA LEU A 178 0.85 30.35 5.23
C LEU A 178 0.04 29.26 5.97
N GLU A 179 0.03 28.04 5.46
CA GLU A 179 -0.63 26.89 6.10
C GLU A 179 0.06 26.49 7.41
N LYS A 180 1.40 26.43 7.40
CA LYS A 180 2.23 26.21 8.59
C LYS A 180 1.90 27.20 9.70
N ARG A 181 1.91 28.50 9.38
CA ARG A 181 1.60 29.56 10.37
C ARG A 181 0.19 29.45 10.95
N ARG A 182 -0.81 29.17 10.11
CA ARG A 182 -2.20 28.97 10.56
C ARG A 182 -2.33 27.78 11.49
N LEU A 183 -1.66 26.67 11.17
CA LEU A 183 -1.64 25.48 12.01
C LEU A 183 -0.96 25.76 13.34
N GLU A 184 0.20 26.42 13.33
CA GLU A 184 0.92 26.82 14.55
C GLU A 184 0.06 27.66 15.49
N GLU A 185 -0.59 28.71 14.97
CA GLU A 185 -1.49 29.57 15.74
C GLU A 185 -2.66 28.79 16.33
N SER A 186 -3.27 27.90 15.55
CA SER A 186 -4.37 27.05 15.99
C SER A 186 -3.93 26.09 17.12
N LEU A 187 -2.78 25.45 16.97
CA LEU A 187 -2.19 24.54 17.95
C LEU A 187 -1.88 25.28 19.26
N ARG A 188 -1.24 26.45 19.19
CA ARG A 188 -0.90 27.26 20.36
C ARG A 188 -2.13 27.70 21.13
N TYR A 189 -3.18 28.15 20.42
CA TYR A 189 -4.44 28.53 21.06
C TYR A 189 -5.10 27.33 21.75
N ARG A 190 -5.15 26.18 21.06
CA ARG A 190 -5.71 24.92 21.61
C ARG A 190 -4.95 24.45 22.84
N ILE A 191 -3.62 24.46 22.80
CA ILE A 191 -2.76 24.09 23.93
C ILE A 191 -3.01 25.02 25.10
N ALA A 192 -2.94 26.33 24.90
CA ALA A 192 -3.12 27.32 25.97
C ALA A 192 -4.48 27.16 26.69
N GLU A 193 -5.55 26.89 25.94
CA GLU A 193 -6.88 26.68 26.51
C GLU A 193 -6.98 25.39 27.33
N LEU A 194 -6.41 24.28 26.82
CA LEU A 194 -6.43 22.98 27.52
C LEU A 194 -5.47 22.93 28.70
N GLU A 195 -4.32 23.61 28.63
CA GLU A 195 -3.39 23.75 29.76
C GLU A 195 -3.98 24.61 30.88
N ALA A 196 -4.63 25.73 30.53
CA ALA A 196 -5.31 26.57 31.52
C ALA A 196 -6.44 25.83 32.24
N ALA A 197 -7.01 24.80 31.59
CA ALA A 197 -8.01 23.95 32.21
C ALA A 197 -7.42 22.95 33.22
N ASP A 198 -6.13 22.62 33.16
CA ASP A 198 -5.44 21.70 34.08
C ASP A 198 -6.27 20.44 34.41
N LEU A 199 -6.70 19.72 33.37
CA LEU A 199 -7.56 18.54 33.51
C LEU A 199 -6.77 17.37 34.10
N LYS A 200 -7.35 16.70 35.10
CA LYS A 200 -6.76 15.52 35.72
C LYS A 200 -7.56 14.27 35.40
N ALA A 201 -6.87 13.18 35.10
CA ALA A 201 -7.52 11.92 34.77
C ALA A 201 -8.38 11.40 35.94
N GLY A 202 -9.65 11.12 35.67
CA GLY A 202 -10.63 10.63 36.64
C GLY A 202 -11.34 11.75 37.43
N GLU A 203 -11.01 13.02 37.19
CA GLU A 203 -11.55 14.14 37.93
C GLU A 203 -13.06 14.29 37.77
N GLN A 204 -13.59 14.14 36.55
CA GLN A 204 -15.01 14.33 36.29
C GLN A 204 -15.88 13.29 37.02
N ASP A 205 -15.40 12.06 37.15
CA ASP A 205 -16.09 10.99 37.86
C ASP A 205 -16.08 11.25 39.36
N GLU A 206 -14.94 11.66 39.92
CA GLU A 206 -14.82 12.05 41.34
C GLU A 206 -15.74 13.22 41.68
N LEU A 207 -15.72 14.27 40.87
CA LEU A 207 -16.58 15.45 41.05
C LEU A 207 -18.07 15.08 40.87
N SER A 208 -18.40 14.19 39.95
CA SER A 208 -19.80 13.76 39.75
C SER A 208 -20.30 12.96 40.95
N ALA A 209 -19.48 12.08 41.52
CA ALA A 209 -19.83 11.34 42.74
C ALA A 209 -20.01 12.30 43.93
N ARG A 210 -19.09 13.27 44.09
CA ARG A 210 -19.19 14.30 45.14
C ARG A 210 -20.41 15.20 44.96
N ARG A 211 -20.77 15.56 43.73
CA ARG A 211 -21.98 16.33 43.40
C ARG A 211 -23.23 15.65 43.92
N GLU A 212 -23.39 14.35 43.68
CA GLU A 212 -24.59 13.62 44.08
C GLU A 212 -24.73 13.59 45.61
N LEU A 213 -23.62 13.44 46.34
CA LEU A 213 -23.60 13.52 47.81
C LEU A 213 -24.04 14.90 48.30
N LEU A 214 -23.42 15.96 47.78
CA LEU A 214 -23.73 17.34 48.17
C LEU A 214 -25.17 17.75 47.78
N ARG A 215 -25.66 17.32 46.61
CA ARG A 215 -27.04 17.59 46.18
C ARG A 215 -28.07 16.98 47.13
N ASN A 216 -27.82 15.77 47.61
CA ASN A 216 -28.71 15.11 48.57
C ASN A 216 -28.68 15.81 49.94
N ALA A 217 -27.49 16.25 50.38
CA ALA A 217 -27.35 17.06 51.59
C ALA A 217 -28.07 18.42 51.48
N GLY A 218 -28.01 19.08 50.32
CA GLY A 218 -28.74 20.31 50.03
C GLY A 218 -30.26 20.12 50.05
N LYS A 219 -30.79 19.05 49.45
CA LYS A 219 -32.23 18.73 49.51
C LYS A 219 -32.72 18.44 50.93
N LEU A 220 -31.90 17.73 51.72
CA LEU A 220 -32.21 17.46 53.11
C LEU A 220 -32.23 18.75 53.93
N THR A 221 -31.21 19.59 53.75
CA THR A 221 -31.12 20.94 54.30
C THR A 221 -32.37 21.77 54.00
N GLU A 222 -32.78 21.86 52.73
CA GLU A 222 -33.98 22.60 52.30
C GLU A 222 -35.25 22.06 52.95
N ALA A 223 -35.40 20.73 53.05
CA ALA A 223 -36.54 20.09 53.69
C ALA A 223 -36.58 20.32 55.21
N LEU A 224 -35.41 20.32 55.87
CA LEU A 224 -35.27 20.61 57.30
C LEU A 224 -35.59 22.08 57.59
N ASP A 225 -35.03 23.01 56.81
CA ASP A 225 -35.27 24.45 56.96
C ASP A 225 -36.76 24.77 56.74
N ALA A 226 -37.39 24.21 55.69
CA ALA A 226 -38.82 24.37 55.45
C ALA A 226 -39.71 23.80 56.57
N SER A 227 -39.33 22.64 57.13
CA SER A 227 -40.05 22.02 58.25
C SER A 227 -39.89 22.83 59.53
N TYR A 228 -38.69 23.34 59.81
CA TYR A 228 -38.42 24.20 60.95
C TYR A 228 -39.20 25.51 60.87
N ASP A 229 -39.21 26.17 59.70
CA ASP A 229 -39.96 27.40 59.48
C ASP A 229 -41.47 27.21 59.66
N ALA A 230 -42.01 26.09 59.16
CA ALA A 230 -43.43 25.75 59.31
C ALA A 230 -43.83 25.49 60.77
N LEU A 231 -42.95 24.87 61.57
CA LEU A 231 -43.23 24.55 62.97
C LEU A 231 -42.96 25.73 63.90
N TYR A 232 -41.91 26.52 63.66
CA TYR A 232 -41.44 27.55 64.60
C TYR A 232 -40.76 28.77 63.94
N GLY A 233 -39.89 28.58 62.94
CA GLY A 233 -38.94 29.60 62.46
C GLY A 233 -39.52 30.82 61.74
N ALA A 234 -40.75 30.72 61.20
CA ALA A 234 -41.42 31.81 60.48
C ALA A 234 -42.67 32.32 61.21
N ARG A 235 -43.11 33.55 60.87
CA ARG A 235 -44.40 34.08 61.35
C ARG A 235 -45.57 33.27 60.80
N GLY A 236 -46.56 33.03 61.65
CA GLY A 236 -47.71 32.18 61.36
C GLY A 236 -47.38 30.69 61.42
N SER A 237 -46.28 30.30 62.09
CA SER A 237 -45.91 28.90 62.30
C SER A 237 -46.92 28.14 63.17
N ALA A 238 -46.83 26.82 63.16
CA ALA A 238 -47.72 25.96 63.95
C ALA A 238 -47.65 26.28 65.45
N ALA A 239 -46.45 26.52 66.01
CA ALA A 239 -46.29 26.90 67.40
C ALA A 239 -46.98 28.23 67.75
N GLU A 240 -46.88 29.23 66.87
CA GLU A 240 -47.56 30.53 67.04
C GLU A 240 -49.09 30.37 67.00
N GLN A 241 -49.61 29.63 66.02
CA GLN A 241 -51.06 29.39 65.87
C GLN A 241 -51.66 28.59 67.04
N VAL A 242 -50.93 27.57 67.53
CA VAL A 242 -51.35 26.78 68.69
C VAL A 242 -51.24 27.61 69.97
N GLY A 243 -50.25 28.50 70.08
CA GLY A 243 -50.16 29.48 71.16
C GLY A 243 -51.37 30.42 71.22
N ASP A 244 -51.77 30.98 70.08
CA ASP A 244 -52.96 31.83 69.97
C ASP A 244 -54.25 31.05 70.32
N ALA A 245 -54.33 29.79 69.88
CA ALA A 245 -55.43 28.88 70.22
C ALA A 245 -55.48 28.58 71.73
N ALA A 246 -54.33 28.42 72.39
CA ALA A 246 -54.25 28.20 73.84
C ALA A 246 -54.83 29.41 74.60
N VAL A 247 -54.41 30.63 74.25
CA VAL A 247 -54.89 31.87 74.88
C VAL A 247 -56.41 32.04 74.73
N THR A 248 -56.95 31.70 73.56
CA THR A 248 -58.40 31.79 73.31
C THR A 248 -59.18 30.67 74.01
N ALA A 249 -58.63 29.45 74.08
CA ALA A 249 -59.20 28.32 74.83
C ALA A 249 -59.21 28.58 76.34
N GLU A 250 -58.16 29.19 76.91
CA GLU A 250 -58.12 29.61 78.33
C GLU A 250 -59.25 30.58 78.67
N ARG A 251 -59.50 31.57 77.80
CA ARG A 251 -60.63 32.50 77.97
C ARG A 251 -61.98 31.78 77.94
N ALA A 252 -62.13 30.74 77.12
CA ALA A 252 -63.33 29.92 77.10
C ALA A 252 -63.46 29.03 78.36
N ALA A 253 -62.37 28.44 78.82
CA ALA A 253 -62.34 27.61 80.03
C ALA A 253 -62.64 28.40 81.31
N ALA A 254 -62.31 29.70 81.35
CA ALA A 254 -62.72 30.61 82.42
C ALA A 254 -64.25 30.77 82.50
N LEU A 255 -64.98 30.53 81.41
CA LEU A 255 -66.45 30.57 81.35
C LEU A 255 -67.07 29.17 81.55
N VAL A 256 -66.41 28.13 81.03
CA VAL A 256 -66.88 26.73 81.02
C VAL A 256 -65.74 25.82 81.51
N PRO A 257 -65.67 25.52 82.82
CA PRO A 257 -64.55 24.78 83.42
C PRO A 257 -64.32 23.37 82.85
N GLU A 258 -65.32 22.76 82.21
CA GLU A 258 -65.20 21.48 81.50
C GLU A 258 -64.16 21.52 80.36
N LEU A 259 -63.84 22.72 79.85
CA LEU A 259 -62.84 22.91 78.79
C LEU A 259 -61.39 22.96 79.29
N ASN A 260 -61.14 22.95 80.61
CA ASN A 260 -59.77 22.97 81.15
C ASN A 260 -58.92 21.79 80.64
N GLY A 261 -59.52 20.61 80.45
CA GLY A 261 -58.82 19.46 79.86
C GLY A 261 -58.38 19.70 78.41
N VAL A 262 -59.12 20.51 77.64
CA VAL A 262 -58.77 20.89 76.26
C VAL A 262 -57.61 21.89 76.26
N VAL A 263 -57.57 22.84 77.21
CA VAL A 263 -56.45 23.79 77.35
C VAL A 263 -55.14 23.03 77.63
N VAL A 264 -55.18 22.07 78.55
CA VAL A 264 -54.02 21.20 78.84
C VAL A 264 -53.56 20.45 77.58
N GLN A 265 -54.49 19.89 76.82
CA GLN A 265 -54.17 19.20 75.56
C GLN A 265 -53.55 20.12 74.49
N ILE A 266 -53.99 21.38 74.40
CA ILE A 266 -53.43 22.36 73.45
C ILE A 266 -52.00 22.75 73.86
N ASP A 267 -51.75 22.99 75.15
CA ASP A 267 -50.41 23.35 75.65
C ASP A 267 -49.43 22.16 75.52
N GLU A 268 -49.88 20.94 75.81
CA GLU A 268 -49.12 19.71 75.53
C GLU A 268 -48.78 19.57 74.04
N ALA A 269 -49.73 19.86 73.14
CA ALA A 269 -49.48 19.85 71.70
C ALA A 269 -48.48 20.93 71.27
N ARG A 270 -48.51 22.12 71.89
CA ARG A 270 -47.53 23.19 71.62
C ARG A 270 -46.12 22.75 71.98
N HIS A 271 -45.93 22.17 73.16
CA HIS A 271 -44.64 21.66 73.59
C HIS A 271 -44.09 20.57 72.66
N LEU A 272 -44.94 19.66 72.19
CA LEU A 272 -44.52 18.63 71.22
C LEU A 272 -44.09 19.23 69.87
N ILE A 273 -44.71 20.32 69.43
CA ILE A 273 -44.33 21.05 68.20
C ILE A 273 -42.98 21.74 68.38
N GLU A 274 -42.79 22.44 69.51
CA GLU A 274 -41.53 23.12 69.86
C GLU A 274 -40.37 22.11 69.95
N ASP A 275 -40.54 21.00 70.65
CA ASP A 275 -39.55 19.92 70.76
C ASP A 275 -39.18 19.33 69.39
N ALA A 276 -40.16 19.15 68.50
CA ALA A 276 -39.92 18.65 67.15
C ALA A 276 -39.13 19.67 66.31
N ALA A 277 -39.43 20.96 66.43
CA ALA A 277 -38.70 22.02 65.76
C ALA A 277 -37.24 22.11 66.24
N GLU A 278 -37.00 22.02 67.55
CA GLU A 278 -35.64 21.99 68.11
C GLU A 278 -34.82 20.81 67.56
N ARG A 279 -35.40 19.61 67.51
CA ARG A 279 -34.72 18.43 66.94
C ARG A 279 -34.35 18.61 65.47
N LEU A 280 -35.22 19.26 64.69
CA LEU A 280 -34.94 19.55 63.28
C LEU A 280 -33.80 20.56 63.13
N ARG A 281 -33.77 21.62 63.97
CA ARG A 281 -32.69 22.61 63.99
C ARG A 281 -31.36 21.98 64.39
N ASP A 282 -31.33 21.21 65.47
CA ASP A 282 -30.10 20.60 65.98
C ASP A 282 -29.54 19.59 64.97
N PHE A 283 -30.42 18.81 64.32
CA PHE A 283 -30.01 17.92 63.24
C PHE A 283 -29.50 18.70 62.03
N ARG A 284 -30.14 19.82 61.66
CA ARG A 284 -29.71 20.71 60.58
C ARG A 284 -28.32 21.31 60.83
N GLU A 285 -28.03 21.73 62.05
CA GLU A 285 -26.72 22.26 62.47
C GLU A 285 -25.63 21.17 62.47
N SER A 286 -26.00 19.90 62.65
CA SER A 286 -25.07 18.78 62.57
C SER A 286 -24.66 18.40 61.13
N LEU A 287 -25.34 18.92 60.11
CA LEU A 287 -25.02 18.65 58.71
C LEU A 287 -23.84 19.50 58.21
N ASP A 288 -22.75 18.83 57.84
CA ASP A 288 -21.56 19.44 57.22
C ASP A 288 -21.78 19.65 55.71
N PHE A 289 -22.56 20.68 55.34
CA PHE A 289 -22.82 21.06 53.95
C PHE A 289 -22.30 22.48 53.67
N SER A 290 -21.40 22.61 52.70
CA SER A 290 -20.88 23.89 52.21
C SER A 290 -21.47 24.22 50.82
N PRO A 291 -22.33 25.26 50.70
CA PRO A 291 -22.81 25.76 49.41
C PRO A 291 -21.68 26.20 48.48
N GLU A 292 -20.62 26.79 49.04
CA GLU A 292 -19.46 27.30 48.31
C GLU A 292 -18.67 26.17 47.64
N GLU A 293 -18.54 25.01 48.33
CA GLU A 293 -17.94 23.80 47.76
C GLU A 293 -18.77 23.28 46.59
N TYR A 294 -20.10 23.28 46.73
CA TYR A 294 -21.00 22.84 45.67
C TYR A 294 -20.92 23.73 44.41
N ASP A 295 -20.90 25.04 44.58
CA ASP A 295 -20.80 25.99 43.46
C ASP A 295 -19.44 25.91 42.74
N ALA A 296 -18.34 25.73 43.50
CA ALA A 296 -17.02 25.51 42.93
C ALA A 296 -16.97 24.21 42.11
N LEU A 297 -17.58 23.15 42.63
CA LEU A 297 -17.69 21.86 41.95
C LEU A 297 -18.50 21.97 40.66
N GLU A 298 -19.67 22.63 40.69
CA GLU A 298 -20.49 22.84 39.50
C GLU A 298 -19.77 23.66 38.44
N THR A 299 -19.04 24.70 38.86
CA THR A 299 -18.20 25.52 37.96
C THR A 299 -17.13 24.67 37.28
N ARG A 300 -16.48 23.78 38.03
CA ARG A 300 -15.45 22.87 37.50
C ARG A 300 -16.04 21.87 36.51
N LEU A 301 -17.17 21.23 36.84
CA LEU A 301 -17.86 20.31 35.92
C LEU A 301 -18.36 21.02 34.65
N ALA A 302 -18.83 22.26 34.77
CA ALA A 302 -19.26 23.06 33.63
C ALA A 302 -18.10 23.39 32.67
N LEU A 303 -16.92 23.69 33.21
CA LEU A 303 -15.70 23.90 32.44
C LEU A 303 -15.35 22.65 31.61
N ILE A 304 -15.30 21.47 32.24
CA ILE A 304 -14.97 20.20 31.58
C ILE A 304 -15.97 19.91 30.46
N ARG A 305 -17.28 20.04 30.73
CA ARG A 305 -18.34 19.85 29.71
C ARG A 305 -18.23 20.83 28.54
N ARG A 306 -17.93 22.10 28.83
CA ARG A 306 -17.78 23.13 27.79
C ARG A 306 -16.61 22.80 26.85
N LEU A 307 -15.47 22.39 27.41
CA LEU A 307 -14.31 21.95 26.63
C LEU A 307 -14.61 20.68 25.84
N GLY A 308 -15.26 19.69 26.47
CA GLY A 308 -15.66 18.46 25.79
C GLY A 308 -16.60 18.72 24.61
N LYS A 309 -17.55 19.65 24.75
CA LYS A 309 -18.40 20.09 23.65
C LYS A 309 -17.63 20.85 22.57
N LYS A 310 -16.66 21.69 22.95
CA LYS A 310 -15.84 22.49 22.02
C LYS A 310 -14.95 21.60 21.15
N PHE A 311 -14.34 20.58 21.73
CA PHE A 311 -13.39 19.69 21.07
C PHE A 311 -13.97 18.33 20.65
N GLY A 312 -15.25 18.08 20.95
CA GLY A 312 -15.98 16.89 20.51
C GLY A 312 -15.51 15.59 21.17
N THR A 313 -15.05 15.65 22.42
CA THR A 313 -14.47 14.49 23.11
C THR A 313 -14.71 14.56 24.62
N ASP A 314 -14.44 13.47 25.33
CA ASP A 314 -14.56 13.37 26.78
C ASP A 314 -13.28 13.82 27.50
N GLU A 315 -13.26 13.78 28.84
CA GLU A 315 -12.10 14.20 29.64
C GLU A 315 -10.79 13.51 29.20
N ALA A 316 -10.82 12.19 29.03
CA ALA A 316 -9.66 11.41 28.61
C ALA A 316 -9.20 11.85 27.21
N GLY A 317 -10.14 12.07 26.29
CA GLY A 317 -9.85 12.59 24.96
C GLY A 317 -9.30 14.01 24.97
N LEU A 318 -9.73 14.90 25.88
CA LEU A 318 -9.17 16.25 26.02
C LEU A 318 -7.71 16.22 26.47
N ILE A 319 -7.37 15.34 27.43
CA ILE A 319 -6.00 15.15 27.90
C ILE A 319 -5.13 14.58 26.77
N ALA A 320 -5.63 13.58 26.03
CA ALA A 320 -4.94 13.03 24.87
C ALA A 320 -4.75 14.08 23.76
N LEU A 321 -5.77 14.89 23.50
CA LEU A 321 -5.72 15.97 22.51
C LEU A 321 -4.67 17.01 22.88
N LEU A 322 -4.55 17.39 24.15
CA LEU A 322 -3.48 18.28 24.62
C LEU A 322 -2.10 17.69 24.33
N ALA A 323 -1.87 16.42 24.71
CA ALA A 323 -0.61 15.74 24.47
C ALA A 323 -0.28 15.64 22.97
N GLN A 324 -1.26 15.31 22.14
CA GLN A 324 -1.11 15.27 20.68
C GLN A 324 -0.77 16.64 20.11
N SER A 325 -1.49 17.68 20.53
CA SER A 325 -1.26 19.06 20.08
C SER A 325 0.16 19.54 20.37
N LYS A 326 0.69 19.21 21.55
CA LYS A 326 2.06 19.56 21.93
C LYS A 326 3.08 18.89 21.01
N ARG A 327 2.90 17.60 20.73
CA ARG A 327 3.79 16.87 19.80
C ARG A 327 3.70 17.41 18.37
N GLU A 328 2.50 17.75 17.91
CA GLU A 328 2.29 18.36 16.58
C GLU A 328 2.99 19.73 16.50
N LEU A 329 2.85 20.57 17.52
CA LEU A 329 3.51 21.88 17.57
C LEU A 329 5.04 21.75 17.59
N GLU A 330 5.55 20.85 18.43
CA GLU A 330 6.98 20.56 18.53
C GLU A 330 7.55 20.07 17.19
N ALA A 331 6.86 19.16 16.52
CA ALA A 331 7.25 18.68 15.19
C ALA A 331 7.27 19.81 14.15
N LEU A 332 6.35 20.78 14.24
CA LEU A 332 6.27 21.93 13.35
C LEU A 332 7.41 22.94 13.60
N GLU A 333 7.76 23.16 14.87
CA GLU A 333 8.84 24.06 15.29
C GLU A 333 10.21 23.52 14.85
N TYR A 334 10.44 22.21 14.98
CA TYR A 334 11.69 21.56 14.54
C TYR A 334 11.68 21.10 13.08
N ALA A 335 10.63 21.38 12.30
CA ALA A 335 10.52 20.92 10.92
C ALA A 335 11.64 21.46 10.03
N GLU A 336 12.04 22.72 10.22
CA GLU A 336 13.13 23.35 9.43
C GLU A 336 14.49 22.76 9.77
N GLU A 337 14.79 22.55 11.05
CA GLU A 337 16.03 21.92 11.50
C GLU A 337 16.11 20.47 11.00
N ARG A 338 15.01 19.73 11.10
CA ARG A 338 14.91 18.36 10.58
C ARG A 338 15.08 18.32 9.06
N ARG A 339 14.45 19.25 8.32
CA ARG A 339 14.59 19.37 6.87
C ARG A 339 16.04 19.65 6.49
N ALA A 340 16.70 20.60 7.13
CA ALA A 340 18.10 20.91 6.88
C ALA A 340 19.03 19.72 7.17
N GLY A 341 18.75 18.97 8.25
CA GLY A 341 19.46 17.72 8.57
C GLY A 341 19.29 16.65 7.48
N LEU A 342 18.05 16.42 7.04
CA LEU A 342 17.73 15.46 5.97
C LEU A 342 18.33 15.88 4.62
N GLU A 343 18.34 17.17 4.28
CA GLU A 343 18.96 17.68 3.05
C GLU A 343 20.48 17.46 3.05
N ALA A 344 21.14 17.66 4.19
CA ALA A 344 22.57 17.39 4.33
C ALA A 344 22.89 15.88 4.22
N GLU A 345 22.08 15.03 4.85
CA GLU A 345 22.20 13.58 4.73
C GLU A 345 21.93 13.10 3.29
N LEU A 346 20.88 13.62 2.66
CA LEU A 346 20.53 13.32 1.27
C LEU A 346 21.67 13.68 0.32
N ALA A 347 22.33 14.82 0.50
CA ALA A 347 23.44 15.24 -0.36
C ALA A 347 24.63 14.26 -0.31
N GLU A 348 24.98 13.79 0.89
CA GLU A 348 26.03 12.77 1.05
C GLU A 348 25.57 11.42 0.48
N TYR A 349 24.31 11.03 0.74
CA TYR A 349 23.74 9.79 0.23
C TYR A 349 23.64 9.77 -1.31
N GLN A 350 23.30 10.91 -1.92
CA GLN A 350 23.27 11.11 -3.36
C GLN A 350 24.65 10.91 -3.97
N LYS A 351 25.70 11.45 -3.33
CA LYS A 351 27.09 11.27 -3.79
C LYS A 351 27.52 9.80 -3.76
N GLN A 352 27.18 9.09 -2.69
CA GLN A 352 27.47 7.65 -2.57
C GLN A 352 26.69 6.82 -3.59
N THR A 353 25.42 7.16 -3.82
CA THR A 353 24.57 6.49 -4.81
C THR A 353 25.09 6.73 -6.23
N ARG A 354 25.52 7.95 -6.56
CA ARG A 354 26.18 8.26 -7.84
C ARG A 354 27.46 7.45 -8.03
N ALA A 355 28.34 7.40 -7.03
CA ALA A 355 29.57 6.63 -7.13
C ALA A 355 29.32 5.13 -7.38
N ALA A 356 28.28 4.56 -6.77
CA ALA A 356 27.87 3.18 -7.06
C ALA A 356 27.34 3.00 -8.49
N ALA A 357 26.55 3.96 -9.00
CA ALA A 357 26.10 3.95 -10.39
C ALA A 357 27.27 4.06 -11.39
N GLU A 358 28.23 4.94 -11.12
CA GLU A 358 29.43 5.12 -11.96
C GLU A 358 30.32 3.89 -11.99
N ALA A 359 30.42 3.15 -10.88
CA ALA A 359 31.14 1.88 -10.83
C ALA A 359 30.48 0.81 -11.73
N ILE A 360 29.15 0.76 -11.78
CA ILE A 360 28.40 -0.12 -12.70
C ILE A 360 28.61 0.35 -14.15
N SER A 361 28.57 1.66 -14.41
CA SER A 361 28.83 2.23 -15.74
C SER A 361 30.22 1.87 -16.28
N ALA A 362 31.25 1.89 -15.43
CA ALA A 362 32.60 1.46 -15.81
C ALA A 362 32.62 0.00 -16.28
N LYS A 363 32.00 -0.91 -15.50
CA LYS A 363 31.88 -2.33 -15.86
C LYS A 363 31.09 -2.54 -17.14
N ARG A 364 30.00 -1.80 -17.34
CA ARG A 364 29.20 -1.82 -18.58
C ARG A 364 30.03 -1.40 -19.79
N LYS A 365 30.84 -0.35 -19.69
CA LYS A 365 31.70 0.14 -20.79
C LYS A 365 32.78 -0.88 -21.16
N GLU A 366 33.40 -1.51 -20.16
CA GLU A 366 34.38 -2.59 -20.39
C GLU A 366 33.71 -3.80 -21.07
N ALA A 367 32.56 -4.23 -20.56
CA ALA A 367 31.79 -5.33 -21.11
C ALA A 367 31.28 -5.03 -22.53
N ALA A 368 30.85 -3.80 -22.80
CA ALA A 368 30.42 -3.36 -24.12
C ALA A 368 31.53 -3.50 -25.16
N ALA A 369 32.77 -3.09 -24.85
CA ALA A 369 33.90 -3.24 -25.75
C ALA A 369 34.22 -4.71 -26.06
N VAL A 370 34.13 -5.60 -25.06
CA VAL A 370 34.33 -7.05 -25.24
C VAL A 370 33.19 -7.65 -26.06
N LEU A 371 31.94 -7.29 -25.76
CA LEU A 371 30.75 -7.74 -26.46
C LEU A 371 30.80 -7.35 -27.94
N GLN A 372 31.17 -6.10 -28.23
CA GLN A 372 31.34 -5.60 -29.60
C GLN A 372 32.33 -6.45 -30.40
N LYS A 373 33.52 -6.67 -29.84
CA LYS A 373 34.55 -7.47 -30.50
C LYS A 373 34.08 -8.90 -30.79
N ARG A 374 33.46 -9.57 -29.81
CA ARG A 374 32.99 -10.95 -29.96
C ARG A 374 31.88 -11.09 -31.01
N ILE A 375 30.91 -10.17 -31.00
CA ILE A 375 29.83 -10.18 -32.00
C ILE A 375 30.40 -9.95 -33.40
N GLU A 376 31.31 -8.99 -33.57
CA GLU A 376 31.93 -8.73 -34.87
C GLU A 376 32.81 -9.90 -35.37
N GLU A 377 33.48 -10.62 -34.46
CA GLU A 377 34.24 -11.84 -34.79
C GLU A 377 33.32 -12.96 -35.26
N GLY A 378 32.24 -13.26 -34.51
CA GLY A 378 31.26 -14.28 -34.93
C GLY A 378 30.55 -13.94 -36.24
N LEU A 379 30.26 -12.67 -36.49
CA LEU A 379 29.68 -12.21 -37.75
C LEU A 379 30.63 -12.37 -38.94
N LYS A 380 31.94 -12.19 -38.73
CA LYS A 380 32.95 -12.45 -39.78
C LYS A 380 32.98 -13.92 -40.17
N GLU A 381 32.88 -14.84 -39.21
CA GLU A 381 32.79 -16.28 -39.47
C GLU A 381 31.55 -16.66 -40.28
N LEU A 382 30.44 -15.93 -40.08
CA LEU A 382 29.20 -16.06 -40.85
C LEU A 382 29.20 -15.28 -42.18
N ASN A 383 30.37 -14.96 -42.73
CA ASN A 383 30.55 -14.26 -44.00
C ASN A 383 29.89 -12.87 -44.05
N MET A 384 29.87 -12.16 -42.92
CA MET A 384 29.36 -10.78 -42.78
C MET A 384 30.43 -9.82 -42.24
N PRO A 385 31.61 -9.69 -42.90
CA PRO A 385 32.74 -8.92 -42.36
C PRO A 385 32.53 -7.40 -42.35
N SER A 386 31.52 -6.91 -43.08
CA SER A 386 31.20 -5.48 -43.19
C SER A 386 30.29 -4.98 -42.08
N VAL A 387 29.70 -5.90 -41.28
CA VAL A 387 28.78 -5.53 -40.21
C VAL A 387 29.55 -5.02 -39.01
N ARG A 388 29.10 -3.89 -38.46
CA ARG A 388 29.62 -3.35 -37.20
C ARG A 388 28.53 -3.40 -36.15
N PHE A 389 28.92 -3.70 -34.92
CA PHE A 389 28.05 -3.66 -33.77
C PHE A 389 28.58 -2.63 -32.77
N GLU A 390 27.68 -1.83 -32.23
CA GLU A 390 28.01 -0.82 -31.22
C GLU A 390 27.00 -0.90 -30.06
N ALA A 391 27.47 -1.30 -28.87
CA ALA A 391 26.77 -1.02 -27.63
C ALA A 391 27.00 0.43 -27.19
N GLU A 392 26.05 1.31 -27.52
CA GLU A 392 26.03 2.72 -27.12
C GLU A 392 25.58 2.84 -25.66
N ILE A 393 26.34 3.60 -24.87
CA ILE A 393 26.07 3.86 -23.45
C ILE A 393 26.05 5.37 -23.26
N LEU A 394 24.87 5.93 -22.99
CA LEU A 394 24.66 7.36 -22.77
C LEU A 394 24.30 7.63 -21.30
N PRO A 395 24.72 8.76 -20.72
CA PRO A 395 24.31 9.11 -19.36
C PRO A 395 22.80 9.38 -19.30
N VAL A 396 22.16 8.93 -18.21
CA VAL A 396 20.77 9.32 -17.89
C VAL A 396 20.71 10.83 -17.69
N GLY A 397 19.74 11.49 -18.33
CA GLY A 397 19.57 12.94 -18.23
C GLY A 397 18.96 13.41 -16.90
N GLY A 398 19.05 14.73 -16.66
CA GLY A 398 18.45 15.39 -15.50
C GLY A 398 19.27 15.31 -14.21
N GLU A 399 18.73 15.87 -13.14
CA GLU A 399 19.23 15.67 -11.77
C GLU A 399 18.36 14.61 -11.08
N PRO A 400 18.96 13.63 -10.37
CA PRO A 400 20.37 13.51 -10.02
C PRO A 400 21.25 12.83 -11.10
N GLY A 401 20.75 12.56 -12.30
CA GLY A 401 21.55 11.90 -13.36
C GLY A 401 21.81 10.42 -13.09
N PHE A 402 20.91 9.79 -12.35
CA PHE A 402 20.80 8.35 -12.15
C PHE A 402 19.35 7.99 -11.80
N ASP A 403 18.93 6.76 -12.08
CA ASP A 403 17.62 6.20 -11.75
C ASP A 403 17.75 4.79 -11.15
N GLY A 404 16.65 4.06 -10.92
CA GLY A 404 16.68 2.71 -10.33
C GLY A 404 17.50 1.66 -11.11
N SER A 405 18.04 1.99 -12.27
CA SER A 405 18.88 1.14 -13.10
C SER A 405 20.34 1.56 -13.22
N GLY A 406 20.73 2.66 -12.57
CA GLY A 406 22.07 3.24 -12.62
C GLY A 406 22.07 4.59 -13.32
N CYS A 407 23.20 4.94 -13.93
CA CYS A 407 23.39 6.23 -14.62
C CYS A 407 23.52 6.10 -16.13
N ASP A 408 23.17 4.94 -16.71
CA ASP A 408 23.35 4.67 -18.13
C ASP A 408 22.04 4.27 -18.82
N GLU A 409 21.80 4.87 -19.98
CA GLU A 409 20.95 4.34 -21.03
C GLU A 409 21.81 3.49 -21.99
N VAL A 410 21.40 2.24 -22.21
CA VAL A 410 22.14 1.30 -23.07
C VAL A 410 21.32 1.01 -24.32
N ARG A 411 21.95 1.09 -25.48
CA ARG A 411 21.33 0.76 -26.78
C ARG A 411 22.29 -0.03 -27.64
N PHE A 412 21.80 -1.05 -28.32
CA PHE A 412 22.55 -1.82 -29.30
C PHE A 412 22.26 -1.30 -30.71
N LEU A 413 23.31 -0.87 -31.39
CA LEU A 413 23.28 -0.32 -32.74
C LEU A 413 24.08 -1.22 -33.69
N MET A 414 23.71 -1.23 -34.96
CA MET A 414 24.40 -2.01 -35.98
C MET A 414 24.39 -1.29 -37.35
N SER A 415 25.40 -1.56 -38.16
CA SER A 415 25.49 -1.11 -39.56
C SER A 415 25.72 -2.30 -40.50
N ALA A 416 24.99 -2.39 -41.61
CA ALA A 416 25.12 -3.49 -42.57
C ALA A 416 26.37 -3.37 -43.47
N ASN A 417 26.76 -2.13 -43.79
CA ASN A 417 27.84 -1.83 -44.73
C ASN A 417 29.02 -1.13 -44.06
N ALA A 418 30.23 -1.40 -44.57
CA ALA A 418 31.43 -0.70 -44.16
C ALA A 418 31.34 0.79 -44.53
N GLY A 419 31.19 1.67 -43.52
CA GLY A 419 31.14 3.13 -43.70
C GLY A 419 29.78 3.77 -43.43
N GLU A 420 28.72 2.99 -43.19
CA GLU A 420 27.45 3.52 -42.67
C GLU A 420 27.51 3.70 -41.15
N ALA A 421 26.85 4.74 -40.64
CA ALA A 421 26.75 4.94 -39.20
C ALA A 421 25.85 3.85 -38.57
N PRO A 422 26.24 3.25 -37.45
CA PRO A 422 25.39 2.30 -36.73
C PRO A 422 24.03 2.91 -36.41
N GLY A 423 22.97 2.14 -36.69
CA GLY A 423 21.60 2.53 -36.43
C GLY A 423 20.86 1.46 -35.64
N ARG A 424 19.58 1.72 -35.36
CA ARG A 424 18.71 0.75 -34.68
C ARG A 424 18.68 -0.57 -35.45
N ILE A 425 18.88 -1.69 -34.74
CA ILE A 425 18.87 -3.05 -35.30
C ILE A 425 17.59 -3.33 -36.10
N SER A 426 16.46 -2.78 -35.66
CA SER A 426 15.15 -2.91 -36.33
C SER A 426 15.07 -2.32 -37.74
N ARG A 427 16.05 -1.50 -38.15
CA ARG A 427 16.11 -0.88 -39.49
C ARG A 427 17.03 -1.60 -40.46
N ILE A 428 17.64 -2.72 -40.07
CA ILE A 428 18.53 -3.48 -40.95
C ILE A 428 17.71 -4.30 -41.96
N ALA A 429 18.05 -4.17 -43.24
CA ALA A 429 17.26 -4.68 -44.35
C ALA A 429 17.83 -5.99 -44.94
N SER A 430 17.41 -7.13 -44.39
CA SER A 430 17.31 -8.46 -45.06
C SER A 430 17.04 -9.52 -43.98
N GLY A 431 15.95 -10.29 -44.10
CA GLY A 431 15.58 -11.28 -43.08
C GLY A 431 16.63 -12.38 -42.86
N GLY A 432 17.45 -12.67 -43.86
CA GLY A 432 18.52 -13.67 -43.76
C GLY A 432 19.79 -13.18 -43.06
N GLU A 433 20.11 -11.89 -43.19
CA GLU A 433 21.20 -11.25 -42.44
C GLU A 433 20.84 -11.13 -40.97
N LEU A 434 19.60 -10.74 -40.71
CA LEU A 434 19.07 -10.62 -39.36
C LEU A 434 19.14 -11.94 -38.58
N ALA A 435 18.80 -13.06 -39.21
CA ALA A 435 18.87 -14.37 -38.57
C ALA A 435 20.30 -14.76 -38.16
N ARG A 436 21.30 -14.46 -39.00
CA ARG A 436 22.73 -14.72 -38.69
C ARG A 436 23.22 -13.81 -37.57
N ILE A 437 22.79 -12.54 -37.59
CA ILE A 437 23.08 -11.58 -36.54
C ILE A 437 22.53 -12.06 -35.18
N MET A 438 21.27 -12.46 -35.15
CA MET A 438 20.63 -12.92 -33.90
C MET A 438 21.30 -14.18 -33.36
N LEU A 439 21.71 -15.10 -34.23
CA LEU A 439 22.43 -16.31 -33.84
C LEU A 439 23.73 -15.96 -33.10
N VAL A 440 24.57 -15.08 -33.66
CA VAL A 440 25.83 -14.67 -33.04
C VAL A 440 25.59 -13.92 -31.74
N MET A 441 24.62 -12.99 -31.71
CA MET A 441 24.30 -12.27 -30.48
C MET A 441 23.89 -13.22 -29.37
N LYS A 442 23.01 -14.20 -29.65
CA LYS A 442 22.55 -15.16 -28.65
C LYS A 442 23.69 -16.05 -28.17
N ASP A 443 24.51 -16.55 -29.08
CA ASP A 443 25.69 -17.36 -28.75
C ASP A 443 26.62 -16.61 -27.77
N VAL A 444 27.04 -15.41 -28.16
CA VAL A 444 27.95 -14.56 -27.36
C VAL A 444 27.35 -14.14 -26.02
N LEU A 445 26.04 -13.86 -25.97
CA LEU A 445 25.35 -13.48 -24.72
C LEU A 445 25.13 -14.70 -23.81
N SER A 446 24.86 -15.88 -24.36
CA SER A 446 24.60 -17.12 -23.60
C SER A 446 25.84 -17.79 -23.03
N GLU A 447 27.04 -17.50 -23.57
CA GLU A 447 28.31 -18.07 -23.06
C GLU A 447 28.59 -17.73 -21.57
N ARG A 448 27.94 -16.69 -21.01
CA ARG A 448 28.07 -16.33 -19.60
C ARG A 448 26.96 -16.86 -18.68
N ASP A 449 25.85 -17.32 -19.24
CA ASP A 449 24.81 -18.03 -18.47
C ASP A 449 25.27 -19.43 -18.02
N ALA A 450 26.38 -19.92 -18.58
CA ALA A 450 26.92 -21.27 -18.35
C ALA A 450 28.06 -21.35 -17.32
N VAL A 451 28.32 -20.29 -16.53
CA VAL A 451 29.37 -20.27 -15.49
C VAL A 451 28.81 -20.09 -14.09
#